data_AF-A0A2K8QSM0-F1
#
_entry.id   AF-A0A2K8QSM0-F1
#
_cell.length_a   1.000
_cell.length_b   1.000
_cell.length_c   1.000
_cell.angle_alpha   90.00
_cell.angle_beta   90.00
_cell.angle_gamma   90.00
#
_symmetry.space_group_name_H-M   'P 1'
#
loop_
_entity.id
_entity.type
_entity.pdbx_description
1 polymer ?
#
loop_
_entity_poly.entity_id
_entity_poly.type
_entity_poly.pdbx_seq_one_letter_code
_entity_poly.pdbx_strand_id
1 'polypeptide(L)'
;MEESELRQFIVSYIENRKQAKLDAFDKAADKQRAALSGEALAAAELTLVQKRRKIEHAYEVRTWLTDAASKASQIKRATHVLKFTHSSAKGSSRLDLFKDLSLPFLSTASLSHPILDTAVDNAAVLGIATFLTEEHQGNSLVAALQRGDHRSLGALAENPQQLAQWLAGFKQVLSDKQPSSHSLAKQIYFPVGDGEYHLLSPLYSSSLSQALDQRLNAVRFGEQAKAIREARRQKRWHDEVDVNYPGIAVQNMGGDNKQNVSALNVKRNGRSYLFNCSPPQWRSQDKPPVEHDTIFRNSGELYTRTRDQLSAMRKFLLSVKEVDNNREIRNQRRRYLDQLIDTLFGYVATVQNLRPAGWSVDSRLNVPLQLWLDPLRGLQDKDFLRERDAGDWQREVAYEFGRWLNARLQHEKLIFGEVERREWSTAALFKQRLRETERLLKEELA
;
A
#
# COMPACT_ATOMS: atom_id res chain seq x y z
N MET A 1 15.70 26.80 35.89
CA MET A 1 16.39 26.78 34.58
C MET A 1 16.78 28.20 34.27
N GLU A 2 18.04 28.42 33.93
CA GLU A 2 18.57 29.75 33.71
C GLU A 2 17.91 30.38 32.48
N GLU A 3 17.41 31.59 32.65
CA GLU A 3 16.78 32.45 31.64
C GLU A 3 17.57 32.52 30.31
N SER A 4 18.86 32.24 30.38
CA SER A 4 19.84 32.15 29.29
C SER A 4 19.53 31.07 28.25
N GLU A 5 19.09 29.88 28.65
CA GLU A 5 19.07 28.70 27.75
C GLU A 5 17.96 28.76 26.70
N LEU A 6 16.71 29.01 27.13
CA LEU A 6 15.58 29.14 26.19
C LEU A 6 15.74 30.38 25.30
N ARG A 7 16.38 31.43 25.81
CA ARG A 7 16.76 32.61 25.02
C ARG A 7 17.78 32.25 23.93
N GLN A 8 18.83 31.49 24.27
CA GLN A 8 19.82 31.00 23.31
C GLN A 8 19.16 30.11 22.25
N PHE A 9 18.22 29.24 22.64
CA PHE A 9 17.43 28.46 21.70
C PHE A 9 16.65 29.36 20.73
N ILE A 10 15.95 30.39 21.21
CA ILE A 10 15.18 31.31 20.35
C ILE A 10 16.09 31.98 19.31
N VAL A 11 17.24 32.52 19.75
CA VAL A 11 18.17 33.22 18.87
C VAL A 11 18.80 32.25 17.86
N SER A 12 19.30 31.09 18.32
CA SER A 12 19.92 30.10 17.45
C SER A 12 18.94 29.50 16.44
N TYR A 13 17.68 29.26 16.83
CA TYR A 13 16.64 28.78 15.92
C TYR A 13 16.38 29.77 14.78
N ILE A 14 16.25 31.06 15.11
CA ILE A 14 15.99 32.11 14.12
C ILE A 14 17.21 32.29 13.20
N GLU A 15 18.42 32.31 13.75
CA GLU A 15 19.65 32.44 12.95
C GLU A 15 19.87 31.25 12.02
N ASN A 16 19.62 30.02 12.49
CA ASN A 16 19.70 28.83 11.64
C ASN A 16 18.70 28.90 10.47
N ARG A 17 17.48 29.39 10.70
CA ARG A 17 16.50 29.60 9.62
C ARG A 17 16.90 30.72 8.67
N LYS A 18 17.49 31.80 9.20
CA LYS A 18 18.04 32.90 8.40
C LYS A 18 19.11 32.39 7.47
N GLN A 19 20.09 31.64 8.00
CA GLN A 19 21.18 31.07 7.21
C GLN A 19 20.66 30.13 6.12
N ALA A 20 19.77 29.20 6.46
CA ALA A 20 19.19 28.28 5.48
C ALA A 20 18.41 29.01 4.35
N LYS A 21 17.77 30.15 4.66
CA LYS A 21 17.08 30.97 3.67
C LYS A 21 18.03 31.80 2.82
N LEU A 22 19.10 32.33 3.41
CA LEU A 22 20.14 33.05 2.69
C LEU A 22 20.92 32.10 1.77
N ASP A 23 21.32 30.92 2.22
CA ASP A 23 22.02 29.93 1.38
C ASP A 23 21.19 29.52 0.16
N ALA A 24 19.89 29.27 0.36
CA ALA A 24 18.98 28.94 -0.73
C ALA A 24 18.78 30.12 -1.69
N PHE A 25 18.73 31.35 -1.16
CA PHE A 25 18.63 32.56 -1.96
C PHE A 25 19.92 32.82 -2.76
N ASP A 26 21.08 32.75 -2.11
CA ASP A 26 22.39 33.00 -2.72
C ASP A 26 22.66 31.97 -3.82
N LYS A 27 22.35 30.68 -3.60
CA LYS A 27 22.43 29.65 -4.64
C LYS A 27 21.51 29.91 -5.85
N ALA A 28 20.32 30.47 -5.63
CA ALA A 28 19.42 30.86 -6.71
C ALA A 28 19.90 32.13 -7.43
N ALA A 29 20.43 33.08 -6.67
CA ALA A 29 21.03 34.31 -7.18
C ALA A 29 22.25 34.02 -8.07
N ASP A 30 23.10 33.07 -7.69
CA ASP A 30 24.27 32.67 -8.49
C ASP A 30 23.87 32.03 -9.82
N LYS A 31 22.82 31.21 -9.83
CA LYS A 31 22.25 30.70 -11.09
C LYS A 31 21.69 31.81 -11.97
N GLN A 32 21.04 32.80 -11.37
CA GLN A 32 20.49 33.95 -12.10
C GLN A 32 21.61 34.84 -12.66
N ARG A 33 22.69 35.05 -11.90
CA ARG A 33 23.89 35.77 -12.33
C ARG A 33 24.55 35.08 -13.53
N ALA A 34 24.66 33.75 -13.50
CA ALA A 34 25.25 32.98 -14.59
C ALA A 34 24.42 33.01 -15.90
N ALA A 35 23.13 33.34 -15.82
CA ALA A 35 22.22 33.35 -16.97
C ALA A 35 22.05 34.73 -17.64
N LEU A 36 22.58 35.81 -17.04
CA LEU A 36 22.40 37.18 -17.50
C LEU A 36 23.76 37.82 -17.84
N SER A 37 23.77 38.78 -18.77
CA SER A 37 24.96 39.56 -19.12
C SER A 37 24.60 41.02 -19.44
N GLY A 38 25.58 41.92 -19.32
CA GLY A 38 25.42 43.35 -19.62
C GLY A 38 24.50 44.10 -18.65
N GLU A 39 23.72 45.05 -19.16
CA GLU A 39 22.82 45.91 -18.36
C GLU A 39 21.75 45.11 -17.59
N ALA A 40 21.32 43.97 -18.13
CA ALA A 40 20.36 43.09 -17.46
C ALA A 40 20.92 42.46 -16.17
N LEU A 41 22.24 42.23 -16.10
CA LEU A 41 22.90 41.72 -14.90
C LEU A 41 23.01 42.81 -13.82
N ALA A 42 23.36 44.04 -14.20
CA ALA A 42 23.44 45.17 -13.27
C ALA A 42 22.07 45.50 -12.63
N ALA A 43 21.00 45.51 -13.43
CA ALA A 43 19.65 45.69 -12.91
C ALA A 43 19.22 44.53 -11.99
N ALA A 44 19.54 43.28 -12.37
CA ALA A 44 19.24 42.12 -11.55
C ALA A 44 20.01 42.14 -10.21
N GLU A 45 21.27 42.56 -10.20
CA GLU A 45 22.10 42.62 -9.01
C GLU A 45 21.56 43.59 -7.95
N LEU A 46 21.11 44.78 -8.37
CA LEU A 46 20.45 45.73 -7.48
C LEU A 46 19.21 45.09 -6.82
N THR A 47 18.39 44.38 -7.60
CA THR A 47 17.19 43.71 -7.07
C THR A 47 17.54 42.55 -6.14
N LEU A 48 18.63 41.82 -6.40
CA LEU A 48 19.09 40.70 -5.58
C LEU A 48 19.62 41.20 -4.23
N VAL A 49 20.42 42.27 -4.22
CA VAL A 49 20.90 42.90 -2.97
C VAL A 49 19.73 43.41 -2.13
N GLN A 50 18.74 44.06 -2.76
CA GLN A 50 17.53 44.51 -2.05
C GLN A 50 16.73 43.33 -1.48
N LYS A 51 16.56 42.24 -2.24
CA LYS A 51 15.87 41.03 -1.76
C LYS A 51 16.63 40.36 -0.60
N ARG A 52 17.96 40.29 -0.67
CA ARG A 52 18.81 39.76 0.40
C ARG A 52 18.67 40.56 1.69
N ARG A 53 18.75 41.90 1.62
CA ARG A 53 18.53 42.79 2.78
C ARG A 53 17.14 42.62 3.39
N LYS A 54 16.11 42.44 2.55
CA LYS A 54 14.74 42.15 3.04
C LYS A 54 14.67 40.83 3.79
N ILE A 55 15.39 39.78 3.36
CA ILE A 55 15.47 38.51 4.08
C ILE A 55 16.19 38.73 5.42
N GLU A 56 17.34 39.41 5.43
CA GLU A 56 18.08 39.68 6.66
C GLU A 56 17.23 40.41 7.71
N HIS A 57 16.50 41.45 7.30
CA HIS A 57 15.62 42.19 8.21
C HIS A 57 14.41 41.37 8.66
N ALA A 58 13.81 40.55 7.78
CA ALA A 58 12.68 39.70 8.14
C ALA A 58 13.03 38.60 9.17
N TYR A 59 14.30 38.17 9.20
CA TYR A 59 14.81 37.20 10.16
C TYR A 59 15.59 37.84 11.32
N GLU A 60 15.53 39.17 11.46
CA GLU A 60 15.96 39.82 12.70
C GLU A 60 15.08 39.33 13.85
N VAL A 61 15.68 38.98 14.99
CA VAL A 61 15.02 38.25 16.09
C VAL A 61 13.68 38.88 16.49
N ARG A 62 13.65 40.20 16.72
CA ARG A 62 12.44 40.92 17.15
C ARG A 62 11.38 40.99 16.05
N THR A 63 11.81 41.27 14.82
CA THR A 63 10.94 41.35 13.63
C THR A 63 10.28 40.00 13.37
N TRP A 64 11.08 38.93 13.41
CA TRP A 64 10.60 37.58 13.23
C TRP A 64 9.63 37.14 14.33
N LEU A 65 9.95 37.41 15.60
CA LEU A 65 9.05 37.08 16.73
C LEU A 65 7.71 37.82 16.63
N THR A 66 7.74 39.09 16.20
CA THR A 66 6.52 39.89 15.99
C THR A 66 5.65 39.33 14.87
N ASP A 67 6.26 38.98 13.73
CA ASP A 67 5.55 38.33 12.62
C ASP A 67 5.02 36.95 13.04
N ALA A 68 5.82 36.15 13.74
CA ALA A 68 5.46 34.82 14.22
C ALA A 68 4.28 34.87 15.20
N ALA A 69 4.27 35.82 16.14
CA ALA A 69 3.17 36.02 17.08
C ALA A 69 1.85 36.38 16.36
N SER A 70 1.90 37.20 15.30
CA SER A 70 0.71 37.56 14.51
C SER A 70 0.09 36.35 13.78
N LYS A 71 0.93 35.39 13.38
CA LYS A 71 0.54 34.18 12.63
C LYS A 71 0.23 32.97 13.51
N ALA A 72 0.55 33.04 14.81
CA ALA A 72 0.36 31.95 15.76
C ALA A 72 -1.11 31.47 15.84
N SER A 73 -2.07 32.32 15.53
CA SER A 73 -3.51 32.02 15.46
C SER A 73 -3.90 30.90 14.47
N GLN A 74 -3.02 30.60 13.51
CA GLN A 74 -3.15 29.57 12.46
C GLN A 74 -2.58 28.21 12.88
N ILE A 75 -2.05 28.12 14.11
CA ILE A 75 -1.39 26.95 14.66
C ILE A 75 -2.26 26.41 15.79
N LYS A 76 -2.55 25.12 15.76
CA LYS A 76 -3.33 24.45 16.82
C LYS A 76 -2.64 23.18 17.25
N ARG A 77 -2.56 22.98 18.57
CA ARG A 77 -2.22 21.66 19.13
C ARG A 77 -3.42 20.75 18.99
N ALA A 78 -3.20 19.52 18.55
CA ALA A 78 -4.28 18.58 18.30
C ALA A 78 -3.81 17.13 18.50
N THR A 79 -4.68 16.29 19.03
CA THR A 79 -4.54 14.83 18.89
C THR A 79 -5.24 14.34 17.62
N HIS A 80 -6.31 15.03 17.21
CA HIS A 80 -7.11 14.72 16.03
C HIS A 80 -7.10 15.87 15.03
N VAL A 81 -6.72 15.60 13.78
CA VAL A 81 -6.45 16.62 12.77
C VAL A 81 -7.37 16.45 11.56
N LEU A 82 -8.07 17.53 11.19
CA LEU A 82 -9.06 17.52 10.11
C LEU A 82 -8.44 17.25 8.72
N LYS A 83 -7.26 17.84 8.47
CA LYS A 83 -6.63 17.86 7.14
C LYS A 83 -6.16 16.51 6.61
N PHE A 84 -6.16 15.47 7.44
CA PHE A 84 -5.96 14.09 6.98
C PHE A 84 -7.14 13.58 6.15
N THR A 85 -8.34 14.14 6.33
CA THR A 85 -9.49 13.84 5.46
C THR A 85 -9.28 14.44 4.08
N HIS A 86 -8.88 15.72 4.04
CA HIS A 86 -8.53 16.44 2.82
C HIS A 86 -7.61 17.62 3.18
N SER A 87 -6.47 17.77 2.49
CA SER A 87 -5.43 18.75 2.83
C SER A 87 -5.91 20.21 2.79
N SER A 88 -6.86 20.52 1.89
CA SER A 88 -7.49 21.84 1.78
C SER A 88 -8.67 22.08 2.73
N ALA A 89 -9.04 21.11 3.59
CA ALA A 89 -10.15 21.30 4.51
C ALA A 89 -9.79 22.34 5.59
N LYS A 90 -10.63 23.37 5.71
CA LYS A 90 -10.51 24.42 6.72
C LYS A 90 -11.56 24.22 7.78
N GLY A 91 -11.14 23.91 9.00
CA GLY A 91 -12.05 23.63 10.10
C GLY A 91 -11.29 23.28 11.36
N SER A 92 -11.99 22.71 12.33
CA SER A 92 -11.45 22.47 13.66
C SER A 92 -10.72 21.14 13.76
N SER A 93 -9.42 21.22 14.05
CA SER A 93 -8.67 20.11 14.66
C SER A 93 -8.85 20.19 16.18
N ARG A 94 -8.83 19.04 16.86
CA ARG A 94 -9.18 18.93 18.28
C ARG A 94 -8.04 18.35 19.11
N LEU A 95 -7.81 18.98 20.26
CA LEU A 95 -7.03 18.42 21.34
C LEU A 95 -7.97 17.65 22.26
N ASP A 96 -7.87 16.34 22.24
CA ASP A 96 -8.55 15.45 23.17
C ASP A 96 -7.50 14.71 24.01
N LEU A 97 -7.59 14.91 25.33
CA LEU A 97 -6.69 14.33 26.33
C LEU A 97 -7.43 13.35 27.26
N PHE A 98 -8.66 12.98 26.92
CA PHE A 98 -9.40 11.95 27.64
C PHE A 98 -8.62 10.63 27.65
N LYS A 99 -8.63 9.95 28.79
CA LYS A 99 -7.93 8.68 28.99
C LYS A 99 -8.84 7.69 29.67
N ASP A 100 -8.92 6.50 29.10
CA ASP A 100 -9.66 5.39 29.67
C ASP A 100 -9.07 4.07 29.17
N LEU A 101 -8.38 3.38 30.08
CA LEU A 101 -7.76 2.08 29.84
C LEU A 101 -8.73 0.92 30.07
N SER A 102 -9.92 1.20 30.59
CA SER A 102 -10.95 0.18 30.84
C SER A 102 -11.80 -0.14 29.61
N LEU A 103 -11.69 0.68 28.56
CA LEU A 103 -12.43 0.47 27.32
C LEU A 103 -12.01 -0.85 26.65
N PRO A 104 -12.97 -1.64 26.15
CA PRO A 104 -12.67 -2.89 25.43
C PRO A 104 -12.12 -2.66 24.02
N PHE A 105 -11.96 -1.40 23.60
CA PHE A 105 -11.51 -1.01 22.27
C PHE A 105 -10.23 -0.17 22.35
N LEU A 106 -9.32 -0.38 21.38
CA LEU A 106 -8.14 0.45 21.24
C LEU A 106 -8.52 1.81 20.64
N SER A 107 -8.24 2.88 21.36
CA SER A 107 -8.47 4.25 20.88
C SER A 107 -7.33 5.17 21.30
N THR A 108 -7.44 6.46 20.94
CA THR A 108 -6.56 7.51 21.46
C THR A 108 -6.53 7.59 22.98
N ALA A 109 -7.64 7.26 23.65
CA ALA A 109 -7.75 7.25 25.09
C ALA A 109 -6.88 6.17 25.76
N SER A 110 -6.43 5.18 24.98
CA SER A 110 -5.53 4.12 25.45
C SER A 110 -4.05 4.55 25.54
N LEU A 111 -3.71 5.78 25.11
CA LEU A 111 -2.33 6.28 25.14
C LEU A 111 -2.02 6.97 26.47
N SER A 112 -1.06 6.43 27.24
CA SER A 112 -0.60 7.05 28.49
C SER A 112 0.01 8.44 28.26
N HIS A 113 0.81 8.58 27.20
CA HIS A 113 1.48 9.82 26.81
C HIS A 113 1.31 10.08 25.30
N PRO A 114 0.16 10.62 24.86
CA PRO A 114 -0.06 10.90 23.45
C PRO A 114 0.87 12.01 22.97
N ILE A 115 1.64 11.73 21.92
CA ILE A 115 2.44 12.76 21.24
C ILE A 115 1.47 13.67 20.50
N LEU A 116 1.45 14.94 20.85
CA LEU A 116 0.54 15.92 20.27
C LEU A 116 1.03 16.35 18.90
N ASP A 117 0.10 16.44 17.97
CA ASP A 117 0.36 17.01 16.66
C ASP A 117 0.15 18.52 16.67
N THR A 118 0.72 19.16 15.67
CA THR A 118 0.52 20.57 15.38
C THR A 118 -0.18 20.70 14.03
N ALA A 119 -1.48 20.97 14.09
CA ALA A 119 -2.29 21.28 12.93
C ALA A 119 -1.99 22.71 12.47
N VAL A 120 -1.78 22.87 11.17
CA VAL A 120 -1.45 24.15 10.55
C VAL A 120 -2.41 24.44 9.42
N ASP A 121 -2.85 25.70 9.29
CA ASP A 121 -3.68 26.11 8.15
C ASP A 121 -2.86 26.23 6.85
N ASN A 122 -1.57 26.51 6.95
CA ASN A 122 -0.65 26.68 5.82
C ASN A 122 0.76 26.15 6.17
N ALA A 123 1.48 25.57 5.20
CA ALA A 123 2.89 25.20 5.37
C ALA A 123 3.80 26.37 5.76
N ALA A 124 3.44 27.62 5.41
CA ALA A 124 4.22 28.81 5.79
C ALA A 124 4.37 28.98 7.31
N VAL A 125 3.38 28.53 8.11
CA VAL A 125 3.42 28.61 9.58
C VAL A 125 4.01 27.37 10.25
N LEU A 126 4.37 26.34 9.47
CA LEU A 126 4.97 25.12 10.01
C LEU A 126 6.29 25.42 10.72
N GLY A 127 7.08 26.37 10.22
CA GLY A 127 8.30 26.80 10.91
C GLY A 127 8.05 27.41 12.28
N ILE A 128 6.97 28.18 12.42
CA ILE A 128 6.56 28.77 13.70
C ILE A 128 6.01 27.68 14.62
N ALA A 129 5.27 26.71 14.07
CA ALA A 129 4.79 25.55 14.82
C ALA A 129 5.96 24.74 15.40
N THR A 130 6.97 24.42 14.59
CA THR A 130 8.19 23.73 15.06
C THR A 130 8.90 24.53 16.13
N PHE A 131 9.14 25.84 15.91
CA PHE A 131 9.73 26.74 16.92
C PHE A 131 9.01 26.68 18.27
N LEU A 132 7.68 26.64 18.25
CA LEU A 132 6.86 26.61 19.45
C LEU A 132 6.91 25.27 20.19
N THR A 133 6.95 24.16 19.45
CA THR A 133 6.81 22.81 20.02
C THR A 133 8.11 22.05 20.21
N GLU A 134 9.19 22.44 19.56
CA GLU A 134 10.49 21.76 19.65
C GLU A 134 10.99 21.77 21.09
N GLU A 135 11.36 20.59 21.58
CA GLU A 135 11.89 20.41 22.93
C GLU A 135 13.39 20.71 22.92
N HIS A 136 13.80 21.65 23.77
CA HIS A 136 15.18 21.91 24.08
C HIS A 136 15.42 21.55 25.55
N GLN A 137 16.28 20.55 25.80
CA GLN A 137 16.56 20.01 27.13
C GLN A 137 15.29 19.63 27.95
N GLY A 138 14.28 19.07 27.28
CA GLY A 138 13.02 18.64 27.91
C GLY A 138 12.00 19.76 28.14
N ASN A 139 12.20 20.95 27.58
CA ASN A 139 11.27 22.07 27.70
C ASN A 139 11.03 22.73 26.33
N SER A 140 9.80 23.18 26.06
CA SER A 140 9.43 23.89 24.83
C SER A 140 8.90 25.27 25.14
N LEU A 141 8.91 26.18 24.15
CA LEU A 141 8.36 27.53 24.32
C LEU A 141 6.85 27.48 24.65
N VAL A 142 6.12 26.54 24.05
CA VAL A 142 4.71 26.28 24.40
C VAL A 142 4.56 25.84 25.85
N ALA A 143 5.41 24.95 26.35
CA ALA A 143 5.35 24.52 27.74
C ALA A 143 5.70 25.67 28.71
N ALA A 144 6.65 26.53 28.34
CA ALA A 144 6.97 27.75 29.08
C ALA A 144 5.77 28.71 29.14
N LEU A 145 5.13 28.96 28.00
CA LEU A 145 3.91 29.79 27.91
C LEU A 145 2.75 29.21 28.72
N GLN A 146 2.59 27.88 28.76
CA GLN A 146 1.58 27.22 29.60
C GLN A 146 1.83 27.41 31.10
N ARG A 147 3.09 27.46 31.53
CA ARG A 147 3.47 27.74 32.93
C ARG A 147 3.49 29.24 33.27
N GLY A 148 3.22 30.11 32.30
CA GLY A 148 3.34 31.56 32.47
C GLY A 148 4.79 32.07 32.53
N ASP A 149 5.78 31.25 32.18
CA ASP A 149 7.18 31.67 32.16
C ASP A 149 7.49 32.39 30.83
N HIS A 150 7.61 33.72 30.91
CA HIS A 150 7.86 34.59 29.76
C HIS A 150 9.18 35.36 29.87
N ARG A 151 10.08 34.97 30.79
CA ARG A 151 11.35 35.67 31.02
C ARG A 151 12.23 35.72 29.77
N SER A 152 12.36 34.60 29.07
CA SER A 152 13.16 34.51 27.84
C SER A 152 12.63 35.39 26.70
N LEU A 153 11.31 35.58 26.59
CA LEU A 153 10.72 36.53 25.64
C LEU A 153 10.88 37.97 26.13
N GLY A 154 10.76 38.21 27.44
CA GLY A 154 10.96 39.52 28.05
C GLY A 154 12.37 40.06 27.84
N ALA A 155 13.40 39.21 27.95
CA ALA A 155 14.79 39.57 27.70
C ALA A 155 15.10 39.93 26.23
N LEU A 156 14.21 39.58 25.29
CA LEU A 156 14.37 39.86 23.86
C LEU A 156 13.51 41.04 23.39
N ALA A 157 12.41 41.31 24.08
CA ALA A 157 11.50 42.40 23.77
C ALA A 157 12.17 43.76 23.97
N GLU A 158 11.83 44.72 23.11
CA GLU A 158 12.30 46.09 23.22
C GLU A 158 11.56 46.88 24.31
N ASN A 159 10.27 46.60 24.46
CA ASN A 159 9.40 47.26 25.43
C ASN A 159 8.29 46.33 25.94
N PRO A 160 7.62 46.68 27.07
CA PRO A 160 6.54 45.88 27.64
C PRO A 160 5.36 45.66 26.68
N GLN A 161 5.08 46.62 25.79
CA GLN A 161 3.98 46.54 24.83
C GLN A 161 4.24 45.43 23.78
N GLN A 162 5.45 45.34 23.26
CA GLN A 162 5.88 44.31 22.32
C GLN A 162 5.83 42.92 22.98
N LEU A 163 6.28 42.81 24.23
CA LEU A 163 6.15 41.57 24.99
C LEU A 163 4.68 41.16 25.15
N ALA A 164 3.80 42.11 25.52
CA ALA A 164 2.37 41.85 25.65
C ALA A 164 1.74 41.37 24.33
N GLN A 165 2.15 41.98 23.19
CA GLN A 165 1.73 41.55 21.86
C GLN A 165 2.17 40.11 21.55
N TRP A 166 3.44 39.78 21.82
CA TRP A 166 3.96 38.43 21.59
C TRP A 166 3.23 37.39 22.44
N LEU A 167 3.01 37.68 23.72
CA LEU A 167 2.28 36.80 24.63
C LEU A 167 0.83 36.61 24.20
N ALA A 168 0.15 37.70 23.80
CA ALA A 168 -1.23 37.62 23.31
C ALA A 168 -1.32 36.76 22.04
N GLY A 169 -0.37 36.88 21.11
CA GLY A 169 -0.32 36.07 19.89
C GLY A 169 -0.02 34.60 20.17
N PHE A 170 1.08 34.29 20.87
CA PHE A 170 1.48 32.90 21.10
C PHE A 170 0.53 32.13 22.03
N LYS A 171 -0.17 32.80 22.96
CA LYS A 171 -1.20 32.15 23.78
C LYS A 171 -2.40 31.65 22.96
N GLN A 172 -2.63 32.16 21.75
CA GLN A 172 -3.72 31.68 20.90
C GLN A 172 -3.55 30.22 20.47
N VAL A 173 -2.32 29.69 20.48
CA VAL A 173 -2.03 28.28 20.20
C VAL A 173 -2.58 27.35 21.28
N LEU A 174 -2.81 27.90 22.48
CA LEU A 174 -3.37 27.19 23.64
C LEU A 174 -4.89 27.34 23.75
N SER A 175 -5.50 28.29 23.04
CA SER A 175 -6.93 28.55 23.11
C SER A 175 -7.73 27.72 22.13
N ASP A 176 -8.78 27.06 22.60
CA ASP A 176 -9.75 26.40 21.74
C ASP A 176 -10.69 27.43 21.10
N LYS A 177 -10.83 27.33 19.78
CA LYS A 177 -11.84 28.09 19.02
C LYS A 177 -13.14 27.30 18.96
N GLN A 178 -14.25 27.99 18.69
CA GLN A 178 -15.53 27.34 18.44
C GLN A 178 -15.39 26.26 17.34
N PRO A 179 -15.96 25.05 17.55
CA PRO A 179 -15.92 23.99 16.55
C PRO A 179 -16.53 24.43 15.23
N SER A 180 -15.86 24.03 14.16
CA SER A 180 -16.28 24.23 12.78
C SER A 180 -15.86 23.03 11.95
N SER A 181 -16.69 22.65 10.98
CA SER A 181 -16.40 21.62 9.99
C SER A 181 -16.27 22.24 8.59
N HIS A 182 -16.02 21.41 7.58
CA HIS A 182 -15.82 21.85 6.19
C HIS A 182 -16.61 20.95 5.23
N SER A 183 -16.95 21.45 4.04
CA SER A 183 -17.61 20.64 3.00
C SER A 183 -16.79 19.42 2.53
N LEU A 184 -15.47 19.50 2.69
CA LEU A 184 -14.52 18.42 2.38
C LEU A 184 -14.22 17.51 3.59
N ALA A 185 -14.84 17.78 4.75
CA ALA A 185 -14.80 16.88 5.89
C ALA A 185 -15.78 15.73 5.67
N LYS A 186 -15.56 14.59 6.33
CA LYS A 186 -16.57 13.53 6.41
C LYS A 186 -17.57 13.90 7.50
N GLN A 187 -18.84 13.85 7.16
CA GLN A 187 -19.96 14.05 8.09
C GLN A 187 -20.94 12.89 7.90
N ILE A 188 -21.33 12.24 8.98
CA ILE A 188 -22.07 10.98 8.97
C ILE A 188 -23.25 11.13 9.94
N TYR A 189 -24.47 10.93 9.45
CA TYR A 189 -25.64 10.84 10.33
C TYR A 189 -25.61 9.51 11.09
N PHE A 190 -25.80 9.58 12.40
CA PHE A 190 -25.88 8.43 13.28
C PHE A 190 -27.22 8.44 14.02
N PRO A 191 -28.05 7.39 13.88
CA PRO A 191 -29.36 7.34 14.51
C PRO A 191 -29.21 7.21 16.04
N VAL A 192 -30.00 7.99 16.77
CA VAL A 192 -30.06 7.94 18.25
C VAL A 192 -31.46 7.63 18.78
N GLY A 193 -32.47 7.66 17.91
CA GLY A 193 -33.86 7.37 18.21
C GLY A 193 -34.72 7.42 16.94
N ASP A 194 -36.03 7.33 17.09
CA ASP A 194 -36.97 7.37 15.96
C ASP A 194 -36.97 8.76 15.31
N GLY A 195 -36.41 8.85 14.11
CA GLY A 195 -36.29 10.12 13.37
C GLY A 195 -35.21 11.07 13.92
N GLU A 196 -34.46 10.67 14.95
CA GLU A 196 -33.44 11.49 15.58
C GLU A 196 -32.03 11.05 15.18
N TYR A 197 -31.20 12.02 14.80
CA TYR A 197 -29.85 11.77 14.32
C TYR A 197 -28.84 12.75 14.92
N HIS A 198 -27.68 12.23 15.28
CA HIS A 198 -26.49 13.03 15.51
C HIS A 198 -25.66 13.11 14.23
N LEU A 199 -25.17 14.30 13.89
CA LEU A 199 -24.20 14.47 12.81
C LEU A 199 -22.78 14.30 13.37
N LEU A 200 -22.16 13.17 13.10
CA LEU A 200 -20.80 12.85 13.51
C LEU A 200 -19.79 13.34 12.47
N SER A 201 -18.78 14.08 12.91
CA SER A 201 -17.66 14.54 12.07
C SER A 201 -16.37 13.87 12.56
N PRO A 202 -16.06 12.63 12.12
CA PRO A 202 -14.87 11.92 12.58
C PRO A 202 -13.60 12.66 12.15
N LEU A 203 -12.67 12.82 13.10
CA LEU A 203 -11.36 13.40 12.86
C LEU A 203 -10.30 12.31 12.91
N TYR A 204 -9.28 12.45 12.05
CA TYR A 204 -8.18 11.50 12.01
C TYR A 204 -7.29 11.64 13.23
N SER A 205 -7.06 10.56 13.97
CA SER A 205 -6.13 10.56 15.10
C SER A 205 -4.68 10.54 14.62
N SER A 206 -4.03 11.70 14.67
CA SER A 206 -2.61 11.80 14.33
C SER A 206 -1.74 11.24 15.45
N SER A 207 -2.11 11.45 16.72
CA SER A 207 -1.38 10.94 17.88
C SER A 207 -1.35 9.41 17.94
N LEU A 208 -2.47 8.74 17.67
CA LEU A 208 -2.51 7.27 17.61
C LEU A 208 -1.67 6.76 16.44
N SER A 209 -1.76 7.42 15.29
CA SER A 209 -0.96 7.06 14.13
C SER A 209 0.54 7.24 14.37
N GLN A 210 0.94 8.24 15.15
CA GLN A 210 2.32 8.44 15.57
C GLN A 210 2.81 7.32 16.48
N ALA A 211 2.01 6.90 17.45
CA ALA A 211 2.34 5.78 18.33
C ALA A 211 2.48 4.46 17.54
N LEU A 212 1.58 4.22 16.58
CA LEU A 212 1.66 3.07 15.67
C LEU A 212 2.90 3.11 14.78
N ASP A 213 3.23 4.27 14.19
CA ASP A 213 4.43 4.45 13.38
C ASP A 213 5.71 4.15 14.19
N GLN A 214 5.82 4.66 15.42
CA GLN A 214 6.96 4.37 16.30
C GLN A 214 7.09 2.89 16.60
N ARG A 215 5.98 2.23 16.99
CA ARG A 215 5.98 0.79 17.31
C ARG A 215 6.35 -0.06 16.09
N LEU A 216 5.81 0.24 14.91
CA LEU A 216 6.11 -0.49 13.68
C LEU A 216 7.54 -0.25 13.21
N ASN A 217 8.05 0.98 13.29
CA ASN A 217 9.42 1.27 12.90
C ASN A 217 10.42 0.61 13.85
N ALA A 218 10.13 0.52 15.15
CA ALA A 218 10.95 -0.23 16.10
C ALA A 218 11.02 -1.73 15.74
N VAL A 219 9.87 -2.35 15.42
CA VAL A 219 9.81 -3.77 15.03
C VAL A 219 10.45 -4.04 13.66
N ARG A 220 10.36 -3.12 12.70
CA ARG A 220 10.90 -3.32 11.34
C ARG A 220 12.36 -2.92 11.19
N PHE A 221 12.80 -1.87 11.87
CA PHE A 221 14.08 -1.20 11.64
C PHE A 221 14.90 -0.97 12.91
N GLY A 222 14.35 -1.25 14.09
CA GLY A 222 15.06 -1.17 15.36
C GLY A 222 16.23 -2.14 15.43
N GLU A 223 17.26 -1.76 16.18
CA GLU A 223 18.49 -2.55 16.32
C GLU A 223 18.23 -3.92 16.94
N GLN A 224 17.40 -3.97 17.99
CA GLN A 224 16.98 -5.22 18.63
C GLN A 224 16.28 -6.16 17.63
N ALA A 225 15.34 -5.64 16.83
CA ALA A 225 14.65 -6.45 15.81
C ALA A 225 15.56 -6.89 14.66
N LYS A 226 16.64 -6.15 14.36
CA LYS A 226 17.67 -6.60 13.41
C LYS A 226 18.49 -7.74 14.00
N ALA A 227 18.91 -7.64 15.27
CA ALA A 227 19.64 -8.69 15.96
C ALA A 227 18.85 -10.01 16.05
N ILE A 228 17.56 -9.95 16.39
CA ILE A 228 16.67 -11.12 16.43
C ILE A 228 16.58 -11.80 15.05
N ARG A 229 16.33 -11.02 13.99
CA ARG A 229 16.24 -11.56 12.62
C ARG A 229 17.57 -12.13 12.13
N GLU A 230 18.69 -11.55 12.55
CA GLU A 230 20.01 -12.09 12.26
C GLU A 230 20.26 -13.41 12.97
N ALA A 231 19.93 -13.52 14.26
CA ALA A 231 20.01 -14.78 14.99
C ALA A 231 19.17 -15.87 14.31
N ARG A 232 17.92 -15.57 13.93
CA ARG A 232 17.06 -16.48 13.16
C ARG A 232 17.69 -16.89 11.84
N ARG A 233 18.24 -15.95 11.06
CA ARG A 233 18.91 -16.22 9.78
C ARG A 233 20.11 -17.16 9.96
N GLN A 234 20.84 -16.99 11.06
CA GLN A 234 21.99 -17.82 11.41
C GLN A 234 21.62 -19.09 12.20
N LYS A 235 20.32 -19.37 12.39
CA LYS A 235 19.80 -20.50 13.18
C LYS A 235 20.34 -20.54 14.62
N ARG A 236 20.61 -19.37 15.21
CA ARG A 236 21.04 -19.20 16.61
C ARG A 236 19.85 -18.82 17.48
N TRP A 237 19.88 -19.28 18.73
CA TRP A 237 18.90 -18.90 19.73
C TRP A 237 19.05 -17.43 20.15
N HIS A 238 17.94 -16.81 20.55
CA HIS A 238 17.87 -15.44 21.05
C HIS A 238 16.75 -15.36 22.11
N ASP A 239 16.97 -14.63 23.20
CA ASP A 239 16.01 -14.53 24.32
C ASP A 239 14.67 -13.87 23.93
N GLU A 240 14.76 -12.85 23.07
CA GLU A 240 13.61 -12.01 22.68
C GLU A 240 12.72 -12.60 21.57
N VAL A 241 11.46 -12.16 21.55
CA VAL A 241 10.45 -12.61 20.58
C VAL A 241 10.60 -11.93 19.22
N ASP A 242 10.63 -12.71 18.14
CA ASP A 242 10.55 -12.20 16.76
C ASP A 242 9.11 -11.83 16.39
N VAL A 243 8.82 -10.53 16.34
CA VAL A 243 7.49 -9.99 15.99
C VAL A 243 7.47 -9.52 14.54
N ASN A 244 6.46 -9.95 13.78
CA ASN A 244 6.24 -9.50 12.41
C ASN A 244 4.75 -9.21 12.15
N TYR A 245 4.47 -8.16 11.37
CA TYR A 245 3.13 -7.74 11.00
C TYR A 245 2.94 -7.87 9.47
N PRO A 246 2.42 -9.00 8.98
CA PRO A 246 2.22 -9.21 7.56
C PRO A 246 1.05 -8.38 7.01
N GLY A 247 1.09 -8.07 5.71
CA GLY A 247 -0.03 -7.43 5.01
C GLY A 247 -0.29 -5.96 5.37
N ILE A 248 0.70 -5.24 5.94
CA ILE A 248 0.54 -3.80 6.21
C ILE A 248 0.40 -3.02 4.91
N ALA A 249 -0.62 -2.17 4.84
CA ALA A 249 -0.74 -1.16 3.80
C ALA A 249 -0.19 0.19 4.28
N VAL A 250 0.33 1.00 3.35
CA VAL A 250 0.82 2.36 3.61
C VAL A 250 -0.04 3.36 2.86
N GLN A 251 -0.69 4.25 3.61
CA GLN A 251 -1.42 5.39 3.05
C GLN A 251 -0.55 6.64 3.11
N ASN A 252 -0.39 7.33 1.98
CA ASN A 252 0.38 8.57 1.90
C ASN A 252 -0.55 9.79 1.92
N MET A 253 -0.33 10.68 2.89
CA MET A 253 -1.15 11.87 3.15
C MET A 253 -0.42 13.14 2.73
N GLY A 254 -1.09 13.95 1.90
CA GLY A 254 -0.58 15.25 1.42
C GLY A 254 0.12 15.21 0.04
N GLY A 255 0.13 14.07 -0.65
CA GLY A 255 0.74 13.92 -1.98
C GLY A 255 2.20 14.37 -2.00
N ASP A 256 2.55 15.23 -2.95
CA ASP A 256 3.90 15.79 -3.07
C ASP A 256 4.24 16.80 -1.96
N ASN A 257 3.23 17.43 -1.34
CA ASN A 257 3.41 18.45 -0.30
C ASN A 257 2.77 18.07 1.05
N LYS A 258 3.45 17.16 1.74
CA LYS A 258 3.12 16.62 3.07
C LYS A 258 3.07 17.67 4.19
N GLN A 259 3.68 18.84 3.97
CA GLN A 259 3.79 19.94 4.96
C GLN A 259 2.44 20.63 5.23
N ASN A 260 1.49 20.52 4.30
CA ASN A 260 0.19 21.18 4.42
C ASN A 260 -0.79 20.46 5.35
N VAL A 261 -0.46 19.25 5.83
CA VAL A 261 -1.36 18.43 6.66
C VAL A 261 -1.11 18.71 8.15
N SER A 262 0.07 18.36 8.67
CA SER A 262 0.48 18.58 10.06
C SER A 262 1.97 18.31 10.28
N ALA A 263 2.49 18.71 11.45
CA ALA A 263 3.90 18.50 11.80
C ALA A 263 4.27 17.01 11.95
N LEU A 264 3.46 16.20 12.64
CA LEU A 264 3.72 14.76 12.77
C LEU A 264 3.56 14.03 11.44
N ASN A 265 2.72 14.51 10.52
CA ASN A 265 2.65 13.96 9.18
C ASN A 265 4.00 14.11 8.45
N VAL A 266 4.62 15.29 8.56
CA VAL A 266 5.96 15.53 7.99
C VAL A 266 7.00 14.62 8.64
N LYS A 267 6.98 14.46 9.97
CA LYS A 267 7.89 13.55 10.70
C LYS A 267 7.76 12.10 10.22
N ARG A 268 6.54 11.65 9.92
CA ARG A 268 6.26 10.32 9.35
C ARG A 268 6.53 10.23 7.84
N ASN A 269 7.02 11.29 7.21
CA ASN A 269 7.22 11.42 5.77
C ASN A 269 5.93 11.26 4.95
N GLY A 270 4.80 11.68 5.52
CA GLY A 270 3.46 11.56 4.94
C GLY A 270 2.80 10.19 5.13
N ARG A 271 3.46 9.24 5.81
CA ARG A 271 3.00 7.85 5.89
C ARG A 271 2.05 7.63 7.05
N SER A 272 1.03 6.82 6.79
CA SER A 272 0.22 6.16 7.79
C SER A 272 0.15 4.67 7.50
N TYR A 273 0.31 3.85 8.54
CA TYR A 273 0.23 2.39 8.44
C TYR A 273 -1.17 1.90 8.76
N LEU A 274 -1.66 0.98 7.93
CA LEU A 274 -2.94 0.30 8.12
C LEU A 274 -2.68 -1.20 8.31
N PHE A 275 -3.28 -1.79 9.35
CA PHE A 275 -3.22 -3.23 9.57
C PHE A 275 -4.18 -3.96 8.62
N ASN A 276 -3.82 -5.19 8.25
CA ASN A 276 -4.70 -6.03 7.45
C ASN A 276 -5.88 -6.49 8.30
N CYS A 277 -7.08 -6.04 7.95
CA CYS A 277 -8.35 -6.51 8.52
C CYS A 277 -9.17 -7.32 7.50
N SER A 278 -8.52 -7.89 6.48
CA SER A 278 -9.18 -8.74 5.49
C SER A 278 -9.74 -10.00 6.16
N PRO A 279 -10.94 -10.47 5.79
CA PRO A 279 -11.42 -11.77 6.23
C PRO A 279 -10.48 -12.90 5.75
N PRO A 280 -10.54 -14.10 6.35
CA PRO A 280 -9.85 -15.27 5.84
C PRO A 280 -10.18 -15.49 4.35
N GLN A 281 -9.15 -15.56 3.52
CA GLN A 281 -9.32 -15.82 2.09
C GLN A 281 -9.21 -17.33 1.84
N TRP A 282 -10.28 -17.93 1.33
CA TRP A 282 -10.26 -19.33 0.91
C TRP A 282 -9.38 -19.44 -0.34
N ARG A 283 -8.30 -20.21 -0.26
CA ARG A 283 -7.50 -20.59 -1.42
C ARG A 283 -7.88 -22.00 -1.80
N SER A 284 -8.50 -22.18 -2.97
CA SER A 284 -8.71 -23.51 -3.53
C SER A 284 -7.33 -24.17 -3.70
N GLN A 285 -7.14 -25.32 -3.07
CA GLN A 285 -5.97 -26.15 -3.30
C GLN A 285 -6.33 -27.15 -4.39
N ASP A 286 -5.52 -27.17 -5.46
CA ASP A 286 -5.62 -28.20 -6.47
C ASP A 286 -5.28 -29.55 -5.81
N LYS A 287 -6.24 -30.48 -5.84
CA LYS A 287 -6.07 -31.85 -5.33
C LYS A 287 -5.89 -32.81 -6.51
N PRO A 288 -5.13 -33.90 -6.34
CA PRO A 288 -5.01 -34.90 -7.39
C PRO A 288 -6.38 -35.60 -7.62
N PRO A 289 -6.74 -35.92 -8.87
CA PRO A 289 -8.02 -36.54 -9.20
C PRO A 289 -8.03 -38.05 -8.86
N VAL A 290 -7.96 -38.40 -7.58
CA VAL A 290 -7.81 -39.79 -7.10
C VAL A 290 -9.11 -40.61 -7.14
N GLU A 291 -10.26 -39.97 -6.96
CA GLU A 291 -11.54 -40.66 -6.74
C GLU A 291 -12.24 -41.15 -8.04
N HIS A 292 -11.69 -40.81 -9.21
CA HIS A 292 -12.35 -41.03 -10.49
C HIS A 292 -11.44 -41.75 -11.50
N ASP A 293 -12.06 -42.37 -12.48
CA ASP A 293 -11.44 -43.12 -13.58
C ASP A 293 -10.85 -42.22 -14.67
N THR A 294 -11.42 -41.04 -14.87
CA THR A 294 -10.92 -40.04 -15.83
C THR A 294 -11.03 -38.60 -15.32
N ILE A 295 -10.17 -37.72 -15.84
CA ILE A 295 -10.30 -36.26 -15.66
C ILE A 295 -11.33 -35.64 -16.61
N PHE A 296 -11.70 -36.37 -17.67
CA PHE A 296 -12.60 -35.93 -18.72
C PHE A 296 -14.08 -36.17 -18.37
N ARG A 297 -14.53 -35.61 -17.24
CA ARG A 297 -15.87 -35.87 -16.67
C ARG A 297 -16.93 -34.87 -17.12
N ASN A 298 -18.19 -35.23 -16.85
CA ASN A 298 -19.37 -34.35 -17.01
C ASN A 298 -19.36 -33.18 -16.05
N SER A 299 -18.86 -33.40 -14.84
CA SER A 299 -18.64 -32.42 -13.80
C SER A 299 -17.27 -32.71 -13.18
N GLY A 300 -16.40 -31.70 -13.10
CA GLY A 300 -15.04 -31.84 -12.62
C GLY A 300 -14.20 -30.60 -12.90
N GLU A 301 -12.98 -30.56 -12.37
CA GLU A 301 -12.09 -29.40 -12.41
C GLU A 301 -11.80 -28.92 -13.84
N LEU A 302 -11.49 -29.84 -14.74
CA LEU A 302 -11.27 -29.54 -16.16
C LEU A 302 -12.52 -28.92 -16.81
N TYR A 303 -13.71 -29.46 -16.53
CA TYR A 303 -14.96 -28.91 -17.06
C TYR A 303 -15.22 -27.51 -16.51
N THR A 304 -15.02 -27.28 -15.21
CA THR A 304 -15.19 -25.96 -14.59
C THR A 304 -14.28 -24.92 -15.24
N ARG A 305 -13.01 -25.27 -15.51
CA ARG A 305 -12.02 -24.39 -16.16
C ARG A 305 -12.29 -24.13 -17.64
N THR A 306 -13.00 -25.03 -18.32
CA THR A 306 -13.27 -24.97 -19.77
C THR A 306 -14.71 -24.62 -20.12
N ARG A 307 -15.60 -24.48 -19.12
CA ARG A 307 -17.05 -24.34 -19.30
C ARG A 307 -17.41 -23.17 -20.23
N ASP A 308 -16.77 -22.04 -20.02
CA ASP A 308 -17.10 -20.81 -20.74
C ASP A 308 -16.57 -20.89 -22.19
N GLN A 309 -15.38 -21.46 -22.41
CA GLN A 309 -14.82 -21.75 -23.74
C GLN A 309 -15.68 -22.76 -24.50
N LEU A 310 -16.12 -23.85 -23.85
CA LEU A 310 -17.00 -24.86 -24.44
C LEU A 310 -18.35 -24.25 -24.86
N SER A 311 -18.93 -23.39 -24.01
CA SER A 311 -20.16 -22.67 -24.30
C SER A 311 -20.00 -21.74 -25.51
N ALA A 312 -18.90 -20.98 -25.57
CA ALA A 312 -18.59 -20.10 -26.69
C ALA A 312 -18.38 -20.89 -28.01
N MET A 313 -17.62 -21.97 -27.96
CA MET A 313 -17.38 -22.84 -29.11
C MET A 313 -18.69 -23.46 -29.62
N ARG A 314 -19.54 -23.97 -28.72
CA ARG A 314 -20.84 -24.55 -29.10
C ARG A 314 -21.76 -23.52 -29.75
N LYS A 315 -21.88 -22.32 -29.18
CA LYS A 315 -22.67 -21.22 -29.76
C LYS A 315 -22.16 -20.85 -31.15
N PHE A 316 -20.85 -20.76 -31.33
CA PHE A 316 -20.24 -20.49 -32.62
C PHE A 316 -20.52 -21.59 -33.66
N LEU A 317 -20.40 -22.86 -33.27
CA LEU A 317 -20.71 -23.98 -34.16
C LEU A 317 -22.17 -23.98 -34.60
N LEU A 318 -23.09 -23.59 -33.71
CA LEU A 318 -24.50 -23.43 -34.06
C LEU A 318 -24.75 -22.26 -35.01
N SER A 319 -24.08 -21.12 -34.83
CA SER A 319 -24.27 -19.94 -35.69
C SER A 319 -23.78 -20.14 -37.12
N VAL A 320 -22.78 -21.01 -37.32
CA VAL A 320 -22.18 -21.28 -38.63
C VAL A 320 -22.68 -22.56 -39.28
N LYS A 321 -23.72 -23.21 -38.71
CA LYS A 321 -24.21 -24.51 -39.19
C LYS A 321 -24.77 -24.44 -40.61
N GLU A 322 -25.59 -23.43 -40.88
CA GLU A 322 -26.28 -23.25 -42.17
C GLU A 322 -25.47 -22.39 -43.16
N VAL A 323 -24.22 -22.05 -42.81
CA VAL A 323 -23.32 -21.21 -43.62
C VAL A 323 -22.26 -22.08 -44.25
N ASP A 324 -21.93 -21.83 -45.52
CA ASP A 324 -20.85 -22.53 -46.21
C ASP A 324 -19.51 -22.39 -45.47
N ASN A 325 -18.83 -23.53 -45.31
CA ASN A 325 -17.59 -23.58 -44.55
C ASN A 325 -16.47 -22.81 -45.27
N ASN A 326 -16.08 -21.67 -44.71
CA ASN A 326 -15.02 -20.82 -45.26
C ASN A 326 -13.73 -20.88 -44.41
N ARG A 327 -12.66 -20.23 -44.88
CA ARG A 327 -11.36 -20.22 -44.19
C ARG A 327 -11.45 -19.60 -42.79
N GLU A 328 -12.26 -18.56 -42.62
CA GLU A 328 -12.41 -17.86 -41.34
C GLU A 328 -13.10 -18.73 -40.30
N ILE A 329 -14.15 -19.46 -40.70
CA ILE A 329 -14.84 -20.43 -39.86
C ILE A 329 -13.88 -21.52 -39.38
N ARG A 330 -13.07 -22.10 -40.30
CA ARG A 330 -12.05 -23.11 -39.92
C ARG A 330 -11.00 -22.57 -38.96
N ASN A 331 -10.52 -21.35 -39.20
CA ASN A 331 -9.55 -20.70 -38.31
C ASN A 331 -10.14 -20.43 -36.92
N GLN A 332 -11.40 -20.00 -36.86
CA GLN A 332 -12.07 -19.73 -35.59
C GLN A 332 -12.37 -21.01 -34.80
N ARG A 333 -12.78 -22.10 -35.48
CA ARG A 333 -12.89 -23.44 -34.85
C ARG A 333 -11.57 -23.89 -34.24
N ARG A 334 -10.47 -23.73 -35.00
CA ARG A 334 -9.11 -24.03 -34.52
C ARG A 334 -8.75 -23.20 -33.29
N ARG A 335 -9.03 -21.90 -33.28
CA ARG A 335 -8.76 -21.04 -32.11
C ARG A 335 -9.48 -21.50 -30.85
N TYR A 336 -10.76 -21.87 -30.95
CA TYR A 336 -11.49 -22.41 -29.80
C TYR A 336 -10.91 -23.74 -29.31
N LEU A 337 -10.55 -24.63 -30.23
CA LEU A 337 -9.88 -25.88 -29.90
C LEU A 337 -8.53 -25.63 -29.21
N ASP A 338 -7.74 -24.71 -29.73
CA ASP A 338 -6.43 -24.37 -29.19
C ASP A 338 -6.54 -23.82 -27.75
N GLN A 339 -7.52 -22.95 -27.48
CA GLN A 339 -7.80 -22.45 -26.13
C GLN A 339 -8.19 -23.57 -25.15
N LEU A 340 -8.97 -24.55 -25.60
CA LEU A 340 -9.35 -25.71 -24.78
C LEU A 340 -8.13 -26.58 -24.48
N ILE A 341 -7.27 -26.80 -25.48
CA ILE A 341 -6.02 -27.54 -25.32
C ILE A 341 -5.09 -26.82 -24.33
N ASP A 342 -4.88 -25.52 -24.48
CA ASP A 342 -4.03 -24.75 -23.56
C ASP A 342 -4.56 -24.80 -22.11
N THR A 343 -5.88 -24.72 -21.93
CA THR A 343 -6.52 -24.83 -20.61
C THR A 343 -6.31 -26.23 -20.01
N LEU A 344 -6.43 -27.28 -20.81
CA LEU A 344 -6.17 -28.66 -20.40
C LEU A 344 -4.72 -28.85 -19.95
N PHE A 345 -3.75 -28.41 -20.75
CA PHE A 345 -2.33 -28.53 -20.41
C PHE A 345 -1.94 -27.65 -19.22
N GLY A 346 -2.58 -26.50 -19.03
CA GLY A 346 -2.46 -25.70 -17.81
C GLY A 346 -2.92 -26.47 -16.58
N TYR A 347 -4.07 -27.14 -16.62
CA TYR A 347 -4.54 -28.01 -15.54
C TYR A 347 -3.62 -29.21 -15.30
N VAL A 348 -3.16 -29.88 -16.36
CA VAL A 348 -2.22 -31.01 -16.24
C VAL A 348 -0.93 -30.58 -15.57
N ALA A 349 -0.37 -29.43 -15.94
CA ALA A 349 0.82 -28.89 -15.31
C ALA A 349 0.61 -28.59 -13.81
N THR A 350 -0.58 -28.13 -13.39
CA THR A 350 -0.85 -27.95 -11.95
C THR A 350 -0.88 -29.29 -11.22
N VAL A 351 -1.48 -30.33 -11.82
CA VAL A 351 -1.54 -31.68 -11.25
C VAL A 351 -0.17 -32.37 -11.20
N GLN A 352 0.63 -32.29 -12.27
CA GLN A 352 1.99 -32.87 -12.32
C GLN A 352 2.95 -32.23 -11.30
N ASN A 353 2.69 -30.97 -10.93
CA ASN A 353 3.47 -30.25 -9.92
C ASN A 353 3.02 -30.52 -8.47
N LEU A 354 1.96 -31.31 -8.26
CA LEU A 354 1.55 -31.68 -6.92
C LEU A 354 2.63 -32.52 -6.23
N ARG A 355 2.70 -32.38 -4.90
CA ARG A 355 3.59 -33.15 -4.03
C ARG A 355 2.76 -33.72 -2.87
N PRO A 356 3.03 -34.96 -2.41
CA PRO A 356 4.08 -35.88 -2.89
C PRO A 356 3.76 -36.52 -4.25
N ALA A 357 4.80 -36.99 -4.95
CA ALA A 357 4.67 -37.81 -6.16
C ALA A 357 4.22 -39.24 -5.80
N GLY A 358 3.68 -39.99 -6.77
CA GLY A 358 3.24 -41.38 -6.56
C GLY A 358 1.80 -41.51 -6.04
N TRP A 359 1.04 -40.40 -6.00
CA TRP A 359 -0.36 -40.39 -5.58
C TRP A 359 -1.27 -41.21 -6.51
N SER A 360 -0.82 -41.48 -7.75
CA SER A 360 -1.60 -42.25 -8.73
C SER A 360 -1.74 -43.74 -8.37
N VAL A 361 -0.88 -44.29 -7.48
CA VAL A 361 -0.93 -45.70 -7.07
C VAL A 361 -2.27 -46.07 -6.46
N ASP A 362 -2.79 -45.22 -5.57
CA ASP A 362 -4.07 -45.42 -4.89
C ASP A 362 -5.25 -44.76 -5.62
N SER A 363 -5.03 -44.31 -6.86
CA SER A 363 -6.07 -43.64 -7.65
C SER A 363 -6.93 -44.63 -8.41
N ARG A 364 -8.18 -44.23 -8.70
CA ARG A 364 -9.08 -44.97 -9.59
C ARG A 364 -8.84 -44.68 -11.07
N LEU A 365 -7.87 -43.83 -11.40
CA LEU A 365 -7.62 -43.35 -12.76
C LEU A 365 -7.20 -44.48 -13.69
N ASN A 366 -7.59 -44.38 -14.96
CA ASN A 366 -7.11 -45.26 -16.01
C ASN A 366 -5.58 -45.14 -16.15
N VAL A 367 -4.90 -46.27 -16.43
CA VAL A 367 -3.44 -46.34 -16.53
C VAL A 367 -2.83 -45.26 -17.46
N PRO A 368 -3.37 -44.99 -18.66
CA PRO A 368 -2.85 -43.92 -19.51
C PRO A 368 -2.88 -42.52 -18.87
N LEU A 369 -3.89 -42.24 -18.04
CA LEU A 369 -4.00 -40.98 -17.32
C LEU A 369 -3.09 -40.94 -16.10
N GLN A 370 -2.85 -42.07 -15.43
CA GLN A 370 -1.83 -42.14 -14.38
C GLN A 370 -0.45 -41.79 -14.95
N LEU A 371 -0.07 -42.43 -16.07
CA LEU A 371 1.19 -42.19 -16.79
C LEU A 371 1.37 -40.72 -17.21
N TRP A 372 0.26 -40.06 -17.55
CA TRP A 372 0.27 -38.65 -17.95
C TRP A 372 0.31 -37.68 -16.76
N LEU A 373 -0.50 -37.89 -15.73
CA LEU A 373 -0.75 -36.91 -14.65
C LEU A 373 0.22 -37.02 -13.47
N ASP A 374 0.83 -38.17 -13.23
CA ASP A 374 1.79 -38.41 -12.14
C ASP A 374 3.15 -38.90 -12.68
N PRO A 375 3.84 -38.09 -13.53
CA PRO A 375 5.08 -38.53 -14.20
C PRO A 375 6.20 -38.83 -13.21
N LEU A 376 6.23 -38.15 -12.06
CA LEU A 376 7.26 -38.31 -11.04
C LEU A 376 7.17 -39.63 -10.27
N ARG A 377 6.06 -40.37 -10.37
CA ARG A 377 5.97 -41.76 -9.88
C ARG A 377 7.06 -42.65 -10.49
N GLY A 378 7.48 -42.37 -11.73
CA GLY A 378 8.54 -43.13 -12.40
C GLY A 378 9.90 -43.12 -11.67
N LEU A 379 10.12 -42.18 -10.75
CA LEU A 379 11.32 -42.18 -9.88
C LEU A 379 11.33 -43.32 -8.87
N GLN A 380 10.16 -43.82 -8.49
CA GLN A 380 9.97 -44.87 -7.48
C GLN A 380 9.60 -46.22 -8.12
N ASP A 381 8.93 -46.20 -9.28
CA ASP A 381 8.39 -47.35 -9.98
C ASP A 381 9.01 -47.48 -11.39
N LYS A 382 9.94 -48.42 -11.56
CA LYS A 382 10.68 -48.62 -12.82
C LYS A 382 9.82 -49.21 -13.94
N ASP A 383 8.81 -50.00 -13.61
CA ASP A 383 7.93 -50.59 -14.61
C ASP A 383 6.94 -49.53 -15.14
N PHE A 384 6.44 -48.66 -14.25
CA PHE A 384 5.69 -47.47 -14.65
C PHE A 384 6.50 -46.55 -15.57
N LEU A 385 7.79 -46.33 -15.29
CA LEU A 385 8.66 -45.53 -16.15
C LEU A 385 8.82 -46.16 -17.56
N ARG A 386 9.01 -47.48 -17.64
CA ARG A 386 9.12 -48.21 -18.92
C ARG A 386 7.85 -48.09 -19.76
N GLU A 387 6.68 -48.28 -19.15
CA GLU A 387 5.39 -48.16 -19.83
C GLU A 387 5.16 -46.72 -20.32
N ARG A 388 5.62 -45.74 -19.54
CA ARG A 388 5.57 -44.33 -19.92
C ARG A 388 6.48 -44.01 -21.10
N ASP A 389 7.70 -44.55 -21.12
CA ASP A 389 8.67 -44.34 -22.19
C ASP A 389 8.26 -45.01 -23.52
N ALA A 390 7.47 -46.09 -23.47
CA ALA A 390 6.87 -46.71 -24.65
C ALA A 390 5.91 -45.74 -25.40
N GLY A 391 5.28 -44.81 -24.68
CA GLY A 391 4.54 -43.68 -25.27
C GLY A 391 3.14 -44.01 -25.81
N ASP A 392 2.68 -45.26 -25.71
CA ASP A 392 1.35 -45.67 -26.18
C ASP A 392 0.20 -44.92 -25.48
N TRP A 393 0.40 -44.57 -24.21
CA TRP A 393 -0.55 -43.79 -23.40
C TRP A 393 -0.92 -42.45 -24.03
N GLN A 394 -0.04 -41.82 -24.82
CA GLN A 394 -0.31 -40.52 -25.44
C GLN A 394 -1.49 -40.58 -26.42
N ARG A 395 -1.63 -41.71 -27.12
CA ARG A 395 -2.73 -41.92 -28.08
C ARG A 395 -4.06 -42.12 -27.35
N GLU A 396 -4.04 -42.86 -26.25
CA GLU A 396 -5.22 -43.12 -25.42
C GLU A 396 -5.72 -41.83 -24.75
N VAL A 397 -4.82 -41.00 -24.22
CA VAL A 397 -5.18 -39.70 -23.65
C VAL A 397 -5.78 -38.76 -24.70
N ALA A 398 -5.18 -38.70 -25.90
CA ALA A 398 -5.72 -37.89 -26.99
C ALA A 398 -7.10 -38.40 -27.45
N TYR A 399 -7.29 -39.72 -27.45
CA TYR A 399 -8.56 -40.37 -27.76
C TYR A 399 -9.64 -40.02 -26.73
N GLU A 400 -9.34 -40.11 -25.44
CA GLU A 400 -10.26 -39.71 -24.36
C GLU A 400 -10.63 -38.22 -24.46
N PHE A 401 -9.67 -37.35 -24.73
CA PHE A 401 -9.93 -35.92 -24.96
C PHE A 401 -10.91 -35.69 -26.12
N GLY A 402 -10.72 -36.38 -27.25
CA GLY A 402 -11.61 -36.27 -28.40
C GLY A 402 -13.03 -36.75 -28.09
N ARG A 403 -13.18 -37.86 -27.36
CA ARG A 403 -14.50 -38.37 -26.91
C ARG A 403 -15.19 -37.38 -25.98
N TRP A 404 -14.45 -36.82 -25.05
CA TRP A 404 -14.96 -35.81 -24.13
C TRP A 404 -15.43 -34.57 -24.86
N LEU A 405 -14.64 -34.05 -25.79
CA LEU A 405 -15.00 -32.84 -26.52
C LEU A 405 -16.25 -33.05 -27.38
N ASN A 406 -16.39 -34.20 -28.04
CA ASN A 406 -17.62 -34.59 -28.74
C ASN A 406 -18.84 -34.58 -27.80
N ALA A 407 -18.74 -35.24 -26.65
CA ALA A 407 -19.83 -35.28 -25.67
C ALA A 407 -20.17 -33.89 -25.12
N ARG A 408 -19.17 -33.00 -24.98
CA ARG A 408 -19.37 -31.62 -24.51
C ARG A 408 -19.94 -30.69 -25.56
N LEU A 409 -19.67 -30.92 -26.85
CA LEU A 409 -20.18 -30.07 -27.91
C LEU A 409 -21.53 -30.58 -28.45
N GLN A 410 -21.92 -31.81 -28.10
CA GLN A 410 -23.19 -32.41 -28.50
C GLN A 410 -24.38 -31.47 -28.27
N HIS A 411 -25.20 -31.37 -29.31
CA HIS A 411 -26.42 -30.55 -29.34
C HIS A 411 -27.39 -31.19 -30.35
N GLU A 412 -28.70 -31.02 -30.18
CA GLU A 412 -29.73 -31.59 -31.07
C GLU A 412 -29.50 -31.26 -32.57
N LYS A 413 -28.86 -30.11 -32.81
CA LYS A 413 -28.57 -29.59 -34.16
C LYS A 413 -27.16 -29.94 -34.67
N LEU A 414 -26.27 -30.47 -33.84
CA LEU A 414 -24.88 -30.76 -34.20
C LEU A 414 -24.59 -32.26 -34.04
N ILE A 415 -24.15 -32.90 -35.11
CA ILE A 415 -23.79 -34.32 -35.10
C ILE A 415 -22.28 -34.41 -34.96
N PHE A 416 -21.82 -35.05 -33.90
CA PHE A 416 -20.41 -35.36 -33.67
C PHE A 416 -20.23 -36.86 -33.69
N GLY A 417 -19.43 -37.36 -34.62
CA GLY A 417 -19.10 -38.76 -34.78
C GLY A 417 -17.59 -39.00 -34.71
N GLU A 418 -17.16 -40.08 -35.36
CA GLU A 418 -15.76 -40.50 -35.32
C GLU A 418 -14.81 -39.60 -36.09
N VAL A 419 -15.33 -38.88 -37.09
CA VAL A 419 -14.54 -37.93 -37.89
C VAL A 419 -14.13 -36.74 -37.04
N GLU A 420 -15.07 -36.13 -36.32
CA GLU A 420 -14.81 -34.99 -35.45
C GLU A 420 -13.93 -35.42 -34.27
N ARG A 421 -14.22 -36.59 -33.66
CA ARG A 421 -13.38 -37.16 -32.59
C ARG A 421 -11.93 -37.26 -33.02
N ARG A 422 -11.68 -37.78 -34.23
CA ARG A 422 -10.33 -37.90 -34.81
C ARG A 422 -9.71 -36.54 -35.07
N GLU A 423 -10.46 -35.55 -35.53
CA GLU A 423 -9.98 -34.18 -35.72
C GLU A 423 -9.48 -33.58 -34.39
N TRP A 424 -10.26 -33.69 -33.32
CA TRP A 424 -9.86 -33.22 -31.98
C TRP A 424 -8.65 -33.96 -31.44
N SER A 425 -8.64 -35.29 -31.54
CA SER A 425 -7.57 -36.15 -31.02
C SER A 425 -6.24 -35.98 -31.77
N THR A 426 -6.29 -35.54 -33.03
CA THR A 426 -5.09 -35.36 -33.86
C THR A 426 -4.67 -33.90 -34.03
N ALA A 427 -5.27 -32.99 -33.26
CA ALA A 427 -4.97 -31.57 -33.26
C ALA A 427 -3.46 -31.32 -33.13
N ALA A 428 -2.92 -30.47 -34.02
CA ALA A 428 -1.50 -30.18 -34.08
C ALA A 428 -0.96 -29.61 -32.77
N LEU A 429 -1.73 -28.70 -32.14
CA LEU A 429 -1.36 -28.10 -30.86
C LEU A 429 -1.31 -29.13 -29.74
N PHE A 430 -2.23 -30.10 -29.70
CA PHE A 430 -2.22 -31.16 -28.68
C PHE A 430 -0.92 -31.98 -28.73
N LYS A 431 -0.52 -32.40 -29.94
CA LYS A 431 0.75 -33.12 -30.17
C LYS A 431 1.98 -32.27 -29.87
N GLN A 432 1.91 -30.96 -30.15
CA GLN A 432 2.97 -30.03 -29.81
C GLN A 432 3.12 -29.90 -28.29
N ARG A 433 2.02 -29.64 -27.56
CA ARG A 433 2.01 -29.50 -26.11
C ARG A 433 2.46 -30.76 -25.38
N LEU A 434 2.05 -31.96 -25.83
CA LEU A 434 2.60 -33.22 -25.32
C LEU A 434 4.13 -33.24 -25.46
N ARG A 435 4.68 -32.98 -26.65
CA ARG A 435 6.14 -32.99 -26.85
C ARG A 435 6.87 -31.95 -26.00
N GLU A 436 6.32 -30.75 -25.87
CA GLU A 436 6.89 -29.67 -25.06
C GLU A 436 6.92 -30.05 -23.58
N THR A 437 5.81 -30.54 -23.04
CA THR A 437 5.71 -30.95 -21.63
C THR A 437 6.60 -32.15 -21.30
N GLU A 438 6.66 -33.15 -22.19
CA GLU A 438 7.59 -34.27 -22.05
C GLU A 438 9.06 -33.84 -22.06
N ARG A 439 9.43 -32.88 -22.91
CA ARG A 439 10.80 -32.36 -22.96
C ARG A 439 11.15 -31.63 -21.66
N LEU A 440 10.28 -30.74 -21.20
CA LEU A 440 10.48 -29.99 -19.95
C LEU A 440 10.60 -30.93 -18.74
N LEU A 441 9.75 -31.95 -18.65
CA LEU A 441 9.84 -32.96 -17.58
C LEU A 441 11.17 -33.71 -17.61
N LYS A 442 11.70 -34.05 -18.80
CA LYS A 442 13.02 -34.69 -18.92
C LYS A 442 14.16 -33.75 -18.53
N GLU A 443 14.05 -32.46 -18.83
CA GLU A 443 15.02 -31.44 -18.41
C GLU A 443 15.01 -31.21 -16.89
N GLU A 444 13.84 -31.29 -16.24
CA GLU A 444 13.72 -31.16 -14.78
C GLU A 444 14.19 -32.39 -14.00
N LEU A 445 14.15 -33.57 -14.64
CA LEU A 445 14.54 -34.85 -14.04
C LEU A 445 16.01 -35.23 -14.28
N ALA A 446 16.68 -34.59 -15.25
CA ALA A 446 18.11 -34.74 -15.54
C ALA A 446 18.96 -33.86 -14.63
#